data_AF-A0AAU7GCP9-F1
#
_entry.id   AF-A0AAU7GCP9-F1
#
_cell.length_a   1.000
_cell.length_b   1.000
_cell.length_c   1.000
_cell.angle_alpha   90.00
_cell.angle_beta   90.00
_cell.angle_gamma   90.00
#
_symmetry.space_group_name_H-M   'P 1'
#
loop_
_entity.id
_entity.type
_entity.pdbx_description
1 polymer ?
#
loop_
_entity_poly.entity_id
_entity_poly.type
_entity_poly.pdbx_seq_one_letter_code
_entity_poly.pdbx_strand_id
1 'polypeptide(L)'
;MIKGFKEFILRGNVLDLAVAVVIGAAFTAIVTSIVNNLITPLISSFFKADQLDNALIVELNHSQIKFGAVIGSVINFLIVAVVVYFAFVFPLNKLKQRAERLRNKGVVEPDAPITELDLLTEIRDLLQAQQAPPATPGKHADPQV
;
A
#
# COMPACT_ATOMS: atom_id res chain seq x y z
N MET A 1 -17.47 -30.59 -8.48
CA MET A 1 -17.15 -29.20 -8.87
C MET A 1 -17.15 -28.24 -7.69
N ILE A 2 -18.18 -28.22 -6.84
CA ILE A 2 -18.26 -27.31 -5.66
C ILE A 2 -17.12 -27.54 -4.63
N LYS A 3 -16.69 -28.79 -4.39
CA LYS A 3 -15.51 -29.08 -3.54
C LYS A 3 -14.21 -28.46 -4.07
N GLY A 4 -13.91 -28.67 -5.35
CA GLY A 4 -12.71 -28.11 -5.99
C GLY A 4 -12.74 -26.59 -6.11
N PHE A 5 -13.93 -26.00 -6.26
CA PHE A 5 -14.09 -24.54 -6.17
C PHE A 5 -13.78 -24.05 -4.76
N LYS A 6 -14.35 -24.69 -3.71
CA LYS A 6 -14.04 -24.36 -2.30
C LYS A 6 -12.54 -24.45 -2.01
N GLU A 7 -11.84 -25.50 -2.46
CA GLU A 7 -10.38 -25.63 -2.32
C GLU A 7 -9.59 -24.57 -3.09
N PHE A 8 -10.12 -24.05 -4.19
CA PHE A 8 -9.51 -22.96 -4.95
C PHE A 8 -9.62 -21.61 -4.24
N ILE A 9 -10.81 -21.25 -3.72
CA ILE A 9 -11.00 -19.99 -2.96
C ILE A 9 -10.36 -20.04 -1.56
N LEU A 10 -10.25 -21.24 -0.95
CA LEU A 10 -9.52 -21.42 0.31
C LEU A 10 -8.00 -21.29 0.15
N ARG A 11 -7.49 -21.20 -1.09
CA ARG A 11 -6.11 -20.83 -1.35
C ARG A 11 -5.98 -19.34 -1.03
N GLY A 12 -5.50 -19.00 0.18
CA GLY A 12 -5.51 -17.64 0.75
C GLY A 12 -5.10 -16.52 -0.21
N ASN A 13 -4.08 -16.76 -1.05
CA ASN A 13 -3.65 -15.82 -2.08
C ASN A 13 -4.76 -15.38 -3.08
N VAL A 14 -5.72 -16.25 -3.39
CA VAL A 14 -6.85 -15.92 -4.28
C VAL A 14 -7.89 -15.08 -3.56
N LEU A 15 -8.17 -15.40 -2.30
CA LEU A 15 -9.12 -14.66 -1.48
C LEU A 15 -8.64 -13.23 -1.23
N ASP A 16 -7.36 -13.06 -0.86
CA ASP A 16 -6.76 -11.75 -0.62
C ASP A 16 -6.75 -10.89 -1.89
N LEU A 17 -6.44 -11.50 -3.04
CA LEU A 17 -6.53 -10.82 -4.35
C LEU A 17 -7.97 -10.42 -4.67
N ALA A 18 -8.94 -11.31 -4.48
CA ALA A 18 -10.34 -11.01 -4.73
C ALA A 18 -10.85 -9.86 -3.87
N VAL A 19 -10.52 -9.86 -2.58
CA VAL A 19 -10.86 -8.77 -1.65
C VAL A 19 -10.21 -7.46 -2.08
N ALA A 20 -8.93 -7.48 -2.44
CA ALA A 20 -8.22 -6.29 -2.91
C ALA A 20 -8.88 -5.67 -4.15
N VAL A 21 -9.29 -6.48 -5.13
CA VAL A 21 -9.95 -6.00 -6.35
C VAL A 21 -11.32 -5.39 -6.05
N VAL A 22 -12.14 -6.06 -5.24
CA VAL A 22 -13.49 -5.59 -4.89
C VAL A 22 -13.43 -4.27 -4.11
N ILE A 23 -12.56 -4.18 -3.11
CA ILE A 23 -12.38 -2.96 -2.33
C ILE A 23 -11.83 -1.83 -3.21
N GLY A 24 -10.86 -2.12 -4.09
CA GLY A 24 -10.30 -1.15 -5.01
C GLY A 24 -11.36 -0.57 -5.97
N ALA A 25 -12.24 -1.41 -6.51
CA ALA A 25 -13.34 -0.98 -7.37
C ALA A 25 -14.35 -0.10 -6.62
N ALA A 26 -14.77 -0.52 -5.42
CA ALA A 26 -15.71 0.24 -4.60
C ALA A 26 -15.16 1.62 -4.22
N PHE A 27 -13.87 1.70 -3.83
CA PHE A 27 -13.24 2.96 -3.51
C PHE A 27 -13.13 3.89 -4.72
N THR A 28 -12.74 3.34 -5.88
CA THR A 28 -12.67 4.11 -7.13
C THR A 28 -14.02 4.72 -7.49
N ALA A 29 -15.12 3.99 -7.28
CA ALA A 29 -16.47 4.50 -7.48
C ALA A 29 -16.80 5.68 -6.54
N ILE A 30 -16.42 5.61 -5.27
CA ILE A 30 -16.62 6.71 -4.30
C ILE A 30 -15.87 7.97 -4.76
N VAL A 31 -14.58 7.83 -5.10
CA VAL A 31 -13.77 8.96 -5.54
C VAL A 31 -14.33 9.54 -6.86
N THR A 32 -14.68 8.68 -7.81
CA THR A 32 -15.27 9.10 -9.09
C THR A 32 -16.57 9.87 -8.88
N SER A 33 -17.42 9.42 -7.95
CA SER A 33 -18.66 10.13 -7.58
C SER A 33 -18.36 11.53 -7.03
N ILE A 34 -17.37 11.67 -6.14
CA ILE A 34 -16.98 12.97 -5.59
C ILE A 34 -16.44 13.89 -6.69
N VAL A 35 -15.60 13.37 -7.59
CA VAL A 35 -15.06 14.18 -8.69
C VAL A 35 -16.19 14.63 -9.62
N ASN A 36 -17.01 13.71 -10.09
CA ASN A 36 -18.07 14.00 -11.06
C ASN A 36 -19.15 14.93 -10.51
N ASN A 37 -19.51 14.78 -9.23
CA ASN A 37 -20.64 15.51 -8.64
C ASN A 37 -20.22 16.79 -7.91
N LEU A 38 -18.95 16.92 -7.50
CA LEU A 38 -18.48 18.07 -6.73
C LEU A 38 -17.38 18.84 -7.47
N ILE A 39 -16.34 18.16 -7.93
CA ILE A 39 -15.17 18.84 -8.50
C ILE A 39 -15.41 19.29 -9.95
N THR A 40 -15.95 18.41 -10.80
CA THR A 40 -16.23 18.73 -12.21
C THR A 40 -17.19 19.93 -12.35
N PRO A 41 -18.30 20.04 -11.60
CA PRO A 41 -19.18 21.22 -11.67
C PRO A 41 -18.52 22.50 -11.17
N LEU A 42 -17.66 22.42 -10.15
CA LEU A 42 -16.89 23.57 -9.67
C LEU A 42 -15.92 24.05 -10.74
N ILE A 43 -15.16 23.14 -11.35
CA ILE A 43 -14.22 23.48 -12.42
C ILE A 43 -14.96 24.03 -13.64
N SER A 44 -16.06 23.39 -14.07
CA SER A 44 -16.84 23.85 -15.23
C SER A 44 -17.43 25.25 -15.01
N SER A 45 -17.85 25.57 -13.79
CA SER A 45 -18.30 26.91 -13.39
C SER A 45 -17.19 27.97 -13.54
N PHE A 46 -15.95 27.67 -13.11
CA PHE A 46 -14.82 28.58 -13.26
C PHE A 46 -14.44 28.85 -14.73
N PHE A 47 -14.58 27.85 -15.61
CA PHE A 47 -14.29 27.98 -17.03
C PHE A 47 -15.46 28.51 -17.87
N LYS A 48 -16.59 28.88 -17.25
CA LYS A 48 -17.83 29.32 -17.93
C LYS A 48 -18.28 28.36 -19.04
N ALA A 49 -18.04 27.07 -18.88
CA ALA A 49 -18.50 26.04 -19.79
C ALA A 49 -19.58 25.22 -19.06
N ASP A 50 -20.78 25.09 -19.65
CA ASP A 50 -21.88 24.30 -19.07
C ASP A 50 -21.44 22.86 -18.77
N GLN A 51 -20.51 22.33 -19.57
CA GLN A 51 -19.72 21.12 -19.33
C GLN A 51 -18.34 21.26 -19.98
N LEU A 52 -17.28 20.70 -19.39
CA LEU A 52 -15.94 20.66 -20.01
C LEU A 52 -16.01 20.03 -21.41
N ASP A 53 -16.88 19.05 -21.59
CA ASP A 53 -17.18 18.36 -22.85
C ASP A 53 -17.55 19.29 -24.02
N ASN A 54 -18.07 20.48 -23.74
CA ASN A 54 -18.54 21.45 -24.74
C ASN A 54 -17.60 22.63 -24.95
N ALA A 55 -16.51 22.73 -24.18
CA ALA A 55 -15.60 23.88 -24.22
C ALA A 55 -14.76 23.96 -25.50
N LEU A 56 -14.59 22.84 -26.22
CA LEU A 56 -13.78 22.72 -27.43
C LEU A 56 -14.38 21.65 -28.36
N ILE A 57 -15.54 21.95 -28.96
CA ILE A 57 -16.11 21.11 -30.02
C ILE A 57 -15.51 21.55 -31.35
N VAL A 58 -14.71 20.67 -31.97
CA VAL A 58 -14.30 20.83 -33.37
C VAL A 58 -15.15 19.88 -34.19
N GLU A 59 -16.05 20.43 -35.01
CA GLU A 59 -16.80 19.63 -35.98
C GLU A 59 -15.90 19.33 -37.17
N LEU A 60 -15.60 18.05 -37.38
CA LEU A 60 -14.91 17.57 -38.56
C LEU A 60 -15.78 16.51 -39.22
N ASN A 61 -16.33 16.82 -40.40
CA ASN A 61 -17.11 15.88 -41.23
C ASN A 61 -18.21 15.12 -40.46
N HIS A 62 -19.14 15.85 -39.81
CA HIS A 62 -20.26 15.28 -39.02
C HIS A 62 -19.86 14.48 -37.77
N SER A 63 -18.59 14.55 -37.35
CA SER A 63 -18.12 13.99 -36.08
C SER A 63 -17.75 15.11 -35.11
N GLN A 64 -18.34 15.08 -33.91
CA GLN A 64 -18.04 16.02 -32.83
C GLN A 64 -16.81 15.54 -32.06
N ILE A 65 -15.65 16.14 -32.29
CA ILE A 65 -14.46 15.85 -31.47
C ILE A 65 -14.49 16.74 -30.23
N LYS A 66 -14.83 16.14 -29.09
CA LYS A 66 -14.95 16.79 -27.78
C LYS A 66 -13.60 16.81 -27.05
N PHE A 67 -12.69 17.69 -27.46
CA PHE A 67 -11.36 17.82 -26.81
C PHE A 67 -11.47 18.17 -25.32
N GLY A 68 -12.51 18.91 -24.94
CA GLY A 68 -12.75 19.27 -23.55
C GLY A 68 -13.12 18.08 -22.65
N ALA A 69 -13.71 17.01 -23.21
CA ALA A 69 -13.97 15.77 -22.47
C ALA A 69 -12.67 15.02 -22.12
N VAL A 70 -11.67 15.08 -23.01
CA VAL A 70 -10.33 14.50 -22.76
C VAL A 70 -9.60 15.28 -21.69
N ILE A 71 -9.66 16.60 -21.72
CA ILE A 71 -9.07 17.44 -20.66
C ILE A 71 -9.76 17.16 -19.32
N GLY A 72 -11.09 16.99 -19.32
CA GLY A 72 -11.86 16.64 -18.13
C GLY A 72 -11.47 15.29 -17.56
N SER A 73 -11.27 14.28 -18.40
CA SER A 73 -10.84 12.95 -17.96
C SER A 73 -9.41 12.96 -17.39
N VAL A 74 -8.50 13.77 -17.94
CA VAL A 74 -7.15 13.97 -17.39
C VAL A 74 -7.21 14.63 -16.02
N ILE A 75 -8.02 15.69 -15.87
CA ILE A 75 -8.21 16.37 -14.57
C ILE A 75 -8.78 15.38 -13.54
N ASN A 76 -9.82 14.62 -13.93
CA ASN A 76 -10.39 13.59 -13.06
C ASN A 76 -9.35 12.55 -12.62
N PHE A 77 -8.55 12.04 -13.56
CA PHE A 77 -7.47 11.10 -13.26
C PHE A 77 -6.45 11.67 -12.25
N LEU A 78 -6.04 12.93 -12.43
CA LEU A 78 -5.12 13.60 -11.50
C LEU A 78 -5.72 13.75 -10.10
N ILE A 79 -7.00 14.13 -9.99
CA ILE A 79 -7.67 14.25 -8.69
C ILE A 79 -7.77 12.89 -8.00
N VAL A 80 -8.18 11.85 -8.73
CA VAL A 80 -8.24 10.48 -8.19
C VAL A 80 -6.88 10.04 -7.68
N ALA A 81 -5.81 10.27 -8.46
CA ALA A 81 -4.44 9.94 -8.06
C ALA A 81 -4.00 10.68 -6.78
N VAL A 82 -4.32 11.97 -6.67
CA VAL A 82 -4.01 12.77 -5.47
C VAL A 82 -4.76 12.25 -4.25
N VAL A 83 -6.06 11.96 -4.38
CA VAL A 83 -6.87 11.44 -3.28
C VAL A 83 -6.37 10.07 -2.82
N VAL A 84 -6.10 9.15 -3.74
CA VAL A 84 -5.54 7.83 -3.43
C VAL A 84 -4.18 7.94 -2.75
N TYR A 85 -3.31 8.84 -3.25
CA TYR A 85 -2.01 9.09 -2.66
C TYR A 85 -2.12 9.60 -1.22
N PHE A 86 -2.93 10.63 -0.97
CA PHE A 86 -3.07 11.19 0.38
C PHE A 86 -3.83 10.28 1.34
N ALA A 87 -4.84 9.54 0.87
CA ALA A 87 -5.66 8.67 1.73
C ALA A 87 -4.99 7.33 2.08
N PHE A 88 -4.17 6.77 1.18
CA PHE A 88 -3.54 5.46 1.40
C PHE A 88 -2.02 5.53 1.41
N VAL A 89 -1.40 6.05 0.35
CA VAL A 89 0.06 5.99 0.20
C VAL A 89 0.74 6.79 1.30
N PHE A 90 0.30 8.01 1.56
CA PHE A 90 0.87 8.88 2.58
C PHE A 90 0.80 8.30 4.01
N PRO A 91 -0.38 7.87 4.53
CA PRO A 91 -0.45 7.29 5.87
C PRO A 91 0.27 5.94 5.95
N LEU A 92 0.17 5.09 4.95
CA LEU A 92 0.90 3.81 4.94
C LEU A 92 2.41 4.03 4.94
N ASN A 93 2.91 5.00 4.17
CA ASN A 93 4.33 5.32 4.14
C ASN A 93 4.79 5.91 5.48
N LYS A 94 3.96 6.74 6.13
CA LYS A 94 4.23 7.29 7.47
C LYS A 94 4.23 6.21 8.56
N LEU A 95 3.32 5.23 8.49
CA LEU A 95 3.26 4.10 9.41
C LEU A 95 4.46 3.17 9.23
N LYS A 96 4.83 2.84 7.99
CA LYS A 96 6.03 2.04 7.68
C LYS A 96 7.30 2.71 8.21
N GLN A 97 7.46 4.00 7.97
CA GLN A 97 8.60 4.75 8.52
C GLN A 97 8.61 4.77 10.06
N ARG A 98 7.43 4.79 10.70
CA ARG A 98 7.35 4.71 12.17
C ARG A 98 7.73 3.32 12.67
N ALA A 99 7.25 2.26 12.03
CA ALA A 99 7.59 0.88 12.36
C ALA A 99 9.09 0.59 12.15
N GLU A 100 9.68 1.04 11.04
CA GLU A 100 11.12 0.90 10.77
C GLU A 100 11.98 1.68 11.78
N ARG A 101 11.54 2.88 12.19
CA ARG A 101 12.23 3.65 13.23
C ARG A 101 12.19 2.97 14.60
N LEU A 102 11.11 2.26 14.92
CA LEU A 102 10.99 1.48 16.16
C LEU A 102 11.88 0.24 16.11
N ARG A 103 11.89 -0.48 14.97
CA ARG A 103 12.80 -1.61 14.72
C ARG A 103 14.27 -1.21 14.82
N ASN A 104 14.67 -0.10 14.20
CA ASN A 104 16.05 0.40 14.25
C ASN A 104 16.49 0.88 15.65
N LYS A 105 15.55 1.15 16.57
CA LYS A 105 15.83 1.54 17.96
C LYS A 105 15.87 0.36 18.94
N GLY A 106 15.75 -0.88 18.44
CA GLY A 106 15.78 -2.09 19.28
C GLY A 106 14.57 -2.23 20.20
N VAL A 107 13.55 -1.38 20.04
CA VAL A 107 12.29 -1.49 20.78
C VAL A 107 11.42 -2.46 19.99
N VAL A 108 11.60 -3.75 20.27
CA VAL A 108 10.66 -4.78 19.85
C VAL A 108 9.35 -4.47 20.56
N GLU A 109 8.34 -4.07 19.80
CA GLU A 109 7.00 -3.91 20.33
C GLU A 109 6.55 -5.32 20.78
N PRO A 110 6.22 -5.53 22.06
CA PRO A 110 6.02 -6.87 22.63
C PRO A 110 4.88 -7.67 21.97
N ASP A 111 4.02 -7.01 21.20
CA ASP A 111 2.88 -7.62 20.48
C ASP A 111 3.08 -7.70 18.96
N ALA A 112 4.27 -7.37 18.43
CA ALA A 112 4.53 -7.58 17.01
C ALA A 112 4.59 -9.09 16.72
N PRO A 113 3.87 -9.60 15.70
CA PRO A 113 3.97 -11.01 15.33
C PRO A 113 5.42 -11.33 14.99
N ILE A 114 5.96 -12.36 15.64
CA ILE A 114 7.33 -12.82 15.47
C ILE A 114 7.55 -13.11 13.99
N THR A 115 8.41 -12.33 13.34
CA THR A 115 8.66 -12.51 11.91
C THR A 115 9.67 -13.63 11.69
N GLU A 116 9.65 -14.27 10.52
CA GLU A 116 10.67 -15.27 10.16
C GLU A 116 12.09 -14.70 10.29
N LEU A 117 12.26 -13.40 10.00
CA LEU A 117 13.53 -12.71 10.15
C LEU A 117 13.98 -12.63 11.61
N ASP A 118 13.06 -12.43 12.55
CA ASP A 118 13.37 -12.39 13.99
C ASP A 118 13.80 -13.78 14.48
N LEU A 119 13.08 -14.83 14.07
CA LEU A 119 13.45 -16.22 14.36
C LEU A 119 14.81 -16.57 13.76
N LEU A 120 15.10 -16.15 12.53
CA LEU A 120 16.39 -16.38 11.88
C LEU A 120 17.52 -15.63 12.60
N THR A 121 17.24 -14.44 13.13
CA THR A 121 18.20 -13.67 13.93
C THR A 121 18.50 -14.40 15.24
N GLU A 122 17.47 -14.89 15.93
CA GLU A 122 17.62 -15.68 17.15
C GLU A 122 18.37 -16.99 16.91
N ILE A 123 18.06 -17.73 15.84
CA ILE A 123 18.78 -18.95 15.44
C ILE A 123 20.26 -18.65 15.16
N ARG A 124 20.55 -17.55 14.44
CA ARG A 124 21.93 -17.13 14.16
C ARG A 124 22.68 -16.87 15.46
N ASP A 125 22.07 -16.15 16.38
CA ASP A 125 22.70 -15.76 17.65
C ASP A 125 22.92 -17.00 18.54
N LEU A 126 21.97 -17.94 18.58
CA LEU A 126 22.11 -19.23 19.26
C LEU A 126 23.23 -20.10 18.64
N LEU A 127 23.32 -20.16 17.31
CA LEU A 127 24.39 -20.89 16.62
C LEU A 127 25.76 -20.26 16.88
N GLN A 128 25.84 -18.94 16.90
CA GLN A 128 27.08 -18.22 17.20
C GLN A 128 27.52 -18.45 18.66
N ALA A 129 26.57 -18.45 19.60
CA ALA A 129 26.82 -18.79 21.00
C ALA A 129 27.29 -20.24 21.17
N GLN A 130 26.78 -21.17 20.36
CA GLN A 130 27.18 -22.58 20.37
C GLN A 130 28.55 -22.83 19.70
N GLN A 131 28.94 -21.99 18.74
CA GLN A 131 30.24 -22.04 18.06
C GLN A 131 31.35 -21.31 18.83
N ALA A 132 31.01 -20.51 19.85
CA ALA A 132 32.01 -19.89 20.72
C ALA A 132 32.77 -20.98 21.51
N PRO A 133 34.11 -20.95 21.56
CA PRO A 133 34.89 -21.93 22.32
C PRO A 133 34.47 -21.90 23.80
N PRO A 134 34.43 -23.04 24.51
CA PRO A 134 34.12 -23.04 25.93
C PRO A 134 35.08 -22.11 26.65
N ALA A 135 34.54 -21.07 27.30
CA ALA A 135 35.32 -20.18 28.15
C ALA A 135 36.06 -21.07 29.14
N THR A 136 37.38 -21.18 28.96
CA THR A 136 38.23 -22.01 29.79
C THR A 136 38.09 -21.46 31.22
N PRO A 137 37.58 -22.24 32.19
CA PRO A 137 37.59 -21.81 33.58
C PRO A 137 39.05 -21.63 33.93
N GLY A 138 39.43 -20.40 34.29
CA GLY A 138 40.79 -20.06 34.70
C GLY A 138 41.27 -21.08 35.73
N LYS A 139 42.32 -21.80 35.36
CA LYS A 139 43.05 -22.77 36.18
C LYS A 139 43.26 -22.20 37.58
N HIS A 140 42.97 -23.05 38.56
CA HIS A 140 43.53 -23.07 39.91
C HIS A 140 44.88 -22.33 39.99
N ALA A 141 44.89 -21.21 40.72
CA ALA A 141 46.11 -20.65 41.27
C ALA A 141 46.64 -21.63 42.34
N ASP A 142 47.66 -22.37 41.92
CA ASP A 142 48.81 -22.91 42.67
C ASP A 142 48.63 -23.33 44.15
N PRO A 143 48.93 -24.59 44.51
CA PRO A 143 49.41 -24.93 45.84
C PRO A 143 50.94 -24.72 45.88
N GLN A 144 51.40 -23.62 46.46
CA GLN A 144 52.82 -23.43 46.81
C GLN A 144 53.03 -23.58 48.31
N VAL A 145 53.84 -24.61 48.63
CA VAL A 145 54.71 -24.86 49.80
C VAL A 145 54.06 -25.03 51.17
#